data_AF-A0A4Y7U4S0-F1
#
_entry.id   AF-A0A4Y7U4S0-F1
#
_cell.length_a   1.000
_cell.length_b   1.000
_cell.length_c   1.000
_cell.angle_alpha   90.00
_cell.angle_beta   90.00
_cell.angle_gamma   90.00
#
_symmetry.space_group_name_H-M   'P 1'
#
loop_
_entity.id
_entity.type
_entity.pdbx_description
1 polymer ?
#
loop_
_entity_poly.entity_id
_entity_poly.type
_entity_poly.pdbx_seq_one_letter_code
_entity_poly.pdbx_strand_id
1 'polypeptide(L)'
;SGIHMEVIRHGKYKSAVEPFLENKMSDANREQVTALLNSIWSTITSDISKSRNIPLARLNEIADGLLARTPEMAKAQHLVDIVAYEDVYHNAIKKKLKVADDEEYHKISILDYTQNNITTALTNTSSDQIAIIYAQGE
;
A
#
# COMPACT_ATOMS: atom_id res chain seq x y z
N SER A 1 6.31 34.24 28.73
CA SER A 1 7.29 33.13 28.63
C SER A 1 7.39 32.66 27.21
N GLY A 2 8.62 32.53 26.68
CA GLY A 2 8.91 31.86 25.42
C GLY A 2 9.76 30.61 25.68
N ILE A 3 9.79 29.70 24.70
CA ILE A 3 10.62 28.49 24.71
C ILE A 3 11.75 28.71 23.69
N HIS A 4 13.00 28.45 24.11
CA HIS A 4 14.19 28.51 23.25
C HIS A 4 14.76 27.09 23.13
N MET A 5 14.96 26.62 21.90
CA MET A 5 15.48 25.27 21.61
C MET A 5 16.93 25.36 21.13
N GLU A 6 17.84 24.71 21.85
CA GLU A 6 19.22 24.50 21.40
C GLU A 6 19.33 23.11 20.76
N VAL A 7 19.78 23.06 19.51
CA VAL A 7 19.84 21.83 18.72
C VAL A 7 21.27 21.54 18.28
N ILE A 8 21.77 20.36 18.62
CA ILE A 8 23.05 19.85 18.12
C ILE A 8 22.74 18.83 17.01
N ARG A 9 23.20 19.11 15.78
CA ARG A 9 23.10 18.17 14.66
C ARG A 9 24.40 18.09 13.87
N HIS A 10 24.70 16.90 13.38
CA HIS A 10 25.79 16.66 12.45
C HIS A 10 25.25 15.96 11.19
N GLY A 11 25.25 16.69 10.07
CA GLY A 11 24.79 16.22 8.75
C GLY A 11 23.66 17.06 8.18
N LYS A 12 23.81 17.48 6.92
CA LYS A 12 22.87 18.35 6.18
C LYS A 12 21.45 17.75 6.06
N TYR A 13 21.35 16.42 6.00
CA TYR A 13 20.09 15.68 5.80
C TYR A 13 19.44 15.16 7.08
N LYS A 14 19.98 15.48 8.27
CA LYS A 14 19.30 15.18 9.55
C LYS A 14 18.23 16.24 9.81
N SER A 15 17.06 16.04 9.19
CA SER A 15 15.98 17.03 9.14
C SER A 15 14.95 16.92 10.27
N ALA A 16 15.02 15.89 11.12
CA ALA A 16 14.05 15.66 12.21
C ALA A 16 13.90 16.84 13.19
N VAL A 17 14.92 17.70 13.28
CA VAL A 17 14.96 18.88 14.16
C VAL A 17 14.55 20.18 13.47
N GLU A 18 14.34 20.16 12.15
CA GLU A 18 14.00 21.37 11.38
C GLU A 18 12.73 22.07 11.85
N PRO A 19 11.65 21.38 12.28
CA PRO A 19 10.46 22.06 12.79
C PRO A 19 10.71 22.94 14.03
N PHE A 20 11.81 22.71 14.77
CA PHE A 20 12.19 23.52 15.93
C PHE A 20 13.13 24.69 15.58
N LEU A 21 13.62 24.72 14.34
CA LEU A 21 14.63 25.69 13.87
C LEU A 21 14.07 26.61 12.77
N GLU A 22 13.21 26.09 11.90
CA GLU A 22 12.67 26.80 10.74
C GLU A 22 11.18 26.51 10.52
N ASN A 23 10.48 27.48 9.95
CA ASN A 23 9.07 27.35 9.57
C ASN A 23 8.87 26.73 8.17
N LYS A 24 9.95 26.30 7.51
CA LYS A 24 9.92 25.69 6.17
C LYS A 24 10.95 24.56 6.08
N MET A 25 10.72 23.62 5.16
CA MET A 25 11.72 22.61 4.84
C MET A 25 12.98 23.25 4.25
N SER A 26 14.15 22.80 4.70
CA SER A 26 15.41 23.13 4.05
C SER A 26 15.48 22.52 2.64
N ASP A 27 16.34 23.06 1.78
CA ASP A 27 16.51 22.53 0.42
C ASP A 27 16.98 21.08 0.43
N ALA A 28 17.85 20.71 1.39
CA ALA A 28 18.32 19.33 1.55
C ALA A 28 17.22 18.37 2.02
N ASN A 29 16.38 18.80 2.96
CA ASN A 29 15.24 18.01 3.41
C ASN A 29 14.22 17.84 2.27
N ARG A 30 13.95 18.91 1.52
CA ARG A 30 13.07 18.88 0.35
C ARG A 30 13.59 17.90 -0.70
N GLU A 31 14.88 17.93 -1.01
CA GLU A 31 15.53 17.00 -1.95
C GLU A 31 15.35 15.54 -1.50
N GLN A 32 15.70 15.23 -0.25
CA GLN A 32 15.60 13.88 0.29
C GLN A 32 14.16 13.35 0.26
N VAL A 33 13.21 14.14 0.77
CA VAL A 33 11.80 13.73 0.83
C VAL A 33 11.24 13.58 -0.58
N THR A 34 11.57 14.48 -1.50
CA THR A 34 11.12 14.39 -2.90
C THR A 34 11.65 13.12 -3.58
N ALA A 35 12.94 12.79 -3.39
CA ALA A 35 13.53 11.58 -3.94
C ALA A 35 12.84 10.31 -3.41
N LEU A 36 12.57 10.27 -2.09
CA LEU A 36 11.85 9.17 -1.47
C LEU A 36 10.43 9.02 -2.01
N LEU A 37 9.65 10.11 -2.06
CA LEU A 37 8.28 10.10 -2.55
C LEU A 37 8.21 9.69 -4.03
N ASN A 38 9.12 10.20 -4.86
CA ASN A 38 9.19 9.82 -6.28
C ASN A 38 9.52 8.33 -6.46
N SER A 39 10.41 7.77 -5.64
CA SER A 39 10.74 6.34 -5.66
C SER A 39 9.52 5.46 -5.32
N ILE A 40 8.79 5.84 -4.26
CA ILE A 40 7.56 5.15 -3.85
C ILE A 40 6.50 5.26 -4.95
N TRP A 41 6.26 6.46 -5.47
CA TRP A 41 5.28 6.71 -6.53
C TRP A 41 5.60 5.94 -7.81
N SER A 42 6.88 5.90 -8.23
CA SER A 42 7.31 5.14 -9.41
C SER A 42 7.06 3.65 -9.24
N THR A 43 7.27 3.11 -8.03
CA THR A 43 7.02 1.69 -7.75
C THR A 43 5.53 1.38 -7.85
N ILE A 44 4.70 2.17 -7.18
CA ILE A 44 3.24 2.03 -7.19
C ILE A 44 2.69 2.12 -8.62
N THR A 45 3.06 3.15 -9.37
CA THR A 45 2.55 3.37 -10.72
C THR A 45 3.04 2.32 -11.72
N SER A 46 4.27 1.81 -11.58
CA SER A 46 4.77 0.67 -12.36
C SER A 46 3.90 -0.57 -12.19
N ASP A 47 3.56 -0.92 -10.95
CA ASP A 47 2.81 -2.14 -10.67
C ASP A 47 1.34 -2.01 -11.11
N ILE A 48 0.74 -0.83 -10.89
CA ILE A 48 -0.60 -0.53 -11.43
C ILE A 48 -0.61 -0.56 -12.95
N SER A 49 0.41 0.01 -13.60
CA SER A 49 0.53 0.05 -15.06
C SER A 49 0.52 -1.37 -15.64
N LYS A 50 1.31 -2.28 -15.06
CA LYS A 50 1.35 -3.69 -15.46
C LYS A 50 0.02 -4.41 -15.20
N SER A 51 -0.58 -4.19 -14.04
CA SER A 51 -1.82 -4.87 -13.65
C SER A 51 -3.04 -4.43 -14.45
N ARG A 52 -3.16 -3.13 -14.74
CA ARG A 52 -4.32 -2.52 -15.40
C ARG A 52 -4.09 -2.23 -16.89
N ASN A 53 -2.89 -2.45 -17.38
CA ASN A 53 -2.47 -2.12 -18.74
C ASN A 53 -2.72 -0.63 -19.10
N ILE A 54 -2.43 0.27 -18.15
CA ILE A 54 -2.56 1.72 -18.31
C ILE A 54 -1.16 2.33 -18.43
N PRO A 55 -0.86 3.17 -19.42
CA PRO A 55 0.45 3.83 -19.52
C PRO A 55 0.78 4.69 -18.29
N LEU A 56 2.05 4.72 -17.87
CA LEU A 56 2.50 5.54 -16.73
C LEU A 56 2.15 7.02 -16.88
N ALA A 57 2.30 7.58 -18.09
CA ALA A 57 1.93 8.96 -18.37
C ALA A 57 0.44 9.22 -18.05
N ARG A 58 -0.43 8.27 -18.42
CA ARG A 58 -1.86 8.38 -18.14
C ARG A 58 -2.15 8.27 -16.65
N LEU A 59 -1.45 7.40 -15.92
CA LEU A 59 -1.60 7.30 -14.46
C LEU A 59 -1.22 8.60 -13.75
N ASN A 60 -0.15 9.26 -14.20
CA ASN A 60 0.23 10.57 -13.68
C ASN A 60 -0.83 11.63 -13.98
N GLU A 61 -1.36 11.69 -15.22
CA GLU A 61 -2.47 12.60 -15.56
C GLU A 61 -3.71 12.37 -14.70
N ILE A 62 -4.04 11.11 -14.42
CA ILE A 62 -5.18 10.76 -13.56
C ILE A 62 -4.94 11.25 -12.12
N ALA A 63 -3.72 11.07 -11.61
CA ALA A 63 -3.34 11.49 -10.27
C ALA A 63 -3.35 13.02 -10.14
N ASP A 64 -2.67 13.73 -11.04
CA ASP A 64 -2.55 15.18 -11.04
C ASP A 64 -3.92 15.87 -11.27
N GLY A 65 -4.72 15.30 -12.17
CA GLY A 65 -6.05 15.81 -12.53
C GLY A 65 -7.19 15.32 -11.64
N LEU A 66 -6.92 14.47 -10.66
CA LEU A 66 -7.93 13.89 -9.75
C LEU A 66 -9.07 13.18 -10.51
N LEU A 67 -8.74 12.52 -11.63
CA LEU A 67 -9.70 12.00 -12.61
C LEU A 67 -10.35 10.66 -12.21
N ALA A 68 -10.24 10.25 -10.95
CA ALA A 68 -10.72 8.96 -10.44
C ALA A 68 -11.36 9.04 -9.05
N ARG A 69 -11.88 10.22 -8.66
CA ARG A 69 -12.42 10.44 -7.31
C ARG A 69 -13.79 9.81 -7.04
N THR A 70 -14.53 9.45 -8.07
CA THR A 70 -15.80 8.71 -7.95
C THR A 70 -15.69 7.33 -8.59
N PRO A 71 -16.55 6.36 -8.22
CA PRO A 71 -16.57 5.04 -8.84
C PRO A 71 -16.73 5.09 -10.37
N GLU A 72 -17.56 6.01 -10.88
CA GLU A 72 -17.81 6.19 -12.31
C GLU A 72 -16.57 6.73 -13.02
N MET A 73 -15.89 7.71 -12.41
CA MET A 73 -14.64 8.26 -12.92
C MET A 73 -13.53 7.19 -12.94
N ALA A 74 -13.39 6.42 -11.85
CA ALA A 74 -12.41 5.35 -11.77
C ALA A 74 -12.65 4.26 -12.83
N LYS A 75 -13.92 3.92 -13.09
CA LYS A 75 -14.30 2.98 -14.16
C LYS A 75 -13.98 3.54 -15.54
N ALA A 76 -14.26 4.82 -15.78
CA ALA A 76 -13.93 5.49 -17.04
C ALA A 76 -12.41 5.55 -17.31
N GLN A 77 -11.60 5.55 -16.26
CA GLN A 77 -10.14 5.47 -16.35
C GLN A 77 -9.59 4.04 -16.29
N HIS A 78 -10.44 3.01 -16.32
CA HIS A 78 -10.05 1.59 -16.23
C HIS A 78 -9.28 1.21 -14.95
N LEU A 79 -9.43 2.00 -13.88
CA LEU A 79 -8.87 1.66 -12.56
C LEU A 79 -9.69 0.60 -11.84
N VAL A 80 -10.98 0.50 -12.18
CA VAL A 80 -11.91 -0.53 -11.72
C VAL A 80 -12.68 -1.10 -12.90
N ASP A 81 -13.04 -2.37 -12.81
CA ASP A 81 -13.72 -3.09 -13.90
C ASP A 81 -15.24 -2.86 -13.88
N ILE A 82 -15.84 -2.92 -12.68
CA ILE A 82 -17.29 -2.88 -12.49
C ILE A 82 -17.63 -2.06 -11.23
N VAL A 83 -18.68 -1.27 -11.31
CA VAL A 83 -19.33 -0.61 -10.17
C VAL A 83 -20.66 -1.33 -9.96
N ALA A 84 -20.83 -1.93 -8.78
CA ALA A 84 -22.00 -2.73 -8.44
C ALA A 84 -22.24 -2.70 -6.93
N TYR A 85 -23.46 -3.03 -6.54
CA TYR A 85 -23.81 -3.27 -5.14
C TYR A 85 -23.26 -4.61 -4.65
N GLU A 86 -23.18 -4.77 -3.33
CA GLU A 86 -22.58 -5.93 -2.67
C GLU A 86 -23.32 -7.26 -2.99
N ASP A 87 -24.65 -7.21 -3.08
CA ASP A 87 -25.48 -8.35 -3.49
C ASP A 87 -25.12 -8.84 -4.91
N VAL A 88 -24.95 -7.91 -5.85
CA VAL A 88 -24.53 -8.21 -7.22
C VAL A 88 -23.12 -8.81 -7.23
N TYR A 89 -22.22 -8.33 -6.37
CA TYR A 89 -20.87 -8.87 -6.23
C TYR A 89 -20.89 -10.33 -5.72
N HIS A 90 -21.64 -10.63 -4.66
CA HIS A 90 -21.76 -11.99 -4.15
C HIS A 90 -22.45 -12.94 -5.14
N ASN A 91 -23.48 -12.48 -5.83
CA ASN A 91 -24.14 -13.26 -6.88
C ASN A 91 -23.18 -13.60 -8.04
N ALA A 92 -22.29 -12.67 -8.41
CA ALA A 92 -21.26 -12.94 -9.42
C ALA A 92 -20.27 -14.03 -8.95
N ILE A 93 -19.89 -14.06 -7.67
CA ILE A 93 -19.05 -15.11 -7.09
C ILE A 93 -19.78 -16.45 -7.10
N LYS A 94 -21.04 -16.52 -6.62
CA LYS A 94 -21.84 -17.74 -6.63
C LYS A 94 -21.94 -18.33 -8.03
N LYS A 95 -22.22 -17.49 -9.03
CA LYS A 95 -22.28 -17.90 -10.44
C LYS A 95 -20.95 -18.47 -10.96
N LYS A 96 -19.81 -17.91 -10.54
CA LYS A 96 -18.47 -18.41 -10.92
C LYS A 96 -18.14 -19.72 -10.23
N LEU A 97 -18.56 -19.90 -8.98
CA LEU A 97 -18.37 -21.12 -8.18
C LEU A 97 -19.42 -22.21 -8.46
N LYS A 98 -20.46 -21.90 -9.24
CA LYS A 98 -21.59 -22.78 -9.55
C LYS A 98 -22.36 -23.22 -8.29
N VAL A 99 -22.51 -22.30 -7.34
CA VAL A 99 -23.31 -22.48 -6.11
C VAL A 99 -24.74 -21.99 -6.39
N ALA A 100 -25.74 -22.62 -5.77
CA ALA A 100 -27.14 -22.20 -5.91
C ALA A 100 -27.38 -20.81 -5.30
N ASP A 101 -28.40 -20.09 -5.78
CA ASP A 101 -28.65 -18.71 -5.35
C ASP A 101 -29.08 -18.62 -3.87
N ASP A 102 -29.73 -19.67 -3.36
CA ASP A 102 -30.18 -19.85 -1.98
C ASP A 102 -29.10 -20.38 -1.03
N GLU A 103 -27.96 -20.83 -1.56
CA GLU A 103 -26.85 -21.39 -0.78
C GLU A 103 -25.70 -20.38 -0.64
N GLU A 104 -25.03 -20.36 0.52
CA GLU A 104 -23.82 -19.57 0.72
C GLU A 104 -22.57 -20.29 0.20
N TYR A 105 -21.67 -19.57 -0.46
CA TYR A 105 -20.40 -20.13 -0.87
C TYR A 105 -19.44 -20.25 0.33
N HIS A 106 -18.62 -21.31 0.33
CA HIS A 106 -17.62 -21.49 1.38
C HIS A 106 -16.56 -20.38 1.33
N LYS A 107 -16.37 -19.72 2.47
CA LYS A 107 -15.33 -18.71 2.70
C LYS A 107 -14.59 -19.04 3.98
N ILE A 108 -13.30 -18.77 4.00
CA ILE A 108 -12.46 -18.86 5.19
C ILE A 108 -11.70 -17.55 5.33
N SER A 109 -11.57 -17.04 6.55
CA SER A 109 -10.71 -15.87 6.78
C SER A 109 -9.25 -16.27 6.62
N ILE A 110 -8.40 -15.33 6.21
CA ILE A 110 -6.96 -15.60 6.12
C ILE A 110 -6.38 -16.01 7.48
N LEU A 111 -6.90 -15.43 8.56
CA LEU A 111 -6.45 -15.74 9.92
C LEU A 111 -6.75 -17.20 10.29
N ASP A 112 -7.98 -17.66 10.09
CA ASP A 112 -8.37 -19.06 10.37
C ASP A 112 -7.61 -20.05 9.48
N TYR A 113 -7.35 -19.67 8.22
CA TYR A 113 -6.55 -20.48 7.31
C TYR A 113 -5.11 -20.63 7.82
N THR A 114 -4.47 -19.54 8.25
CA THR A 114 -3.09 -19.59 8.75
C THR A 114 -2.93 -20.36 10.06
N GLN A 115 -3.87 -20.23 11.00
CA GLN A 115 -3.83 -20.98 12.27
C GLN A 115 -4.02 -22.49 12.07
N ASN A 116 -4.80 -22.91 11.08
CA ASN A 116 -5.05 -24.34 10.86
C ASN A 116 -4.00 -25.00 9.94
N ASN A 117 -3.23 -24.23 9.16
CA ASN A 117 -2.29 -24.76 8.16
C ASN A 117 -0.82 -24.38 8.37
N ILE A 118 -0.52 -23.21 8.95
CA ILE A 118 0.86 -22.71 9.10
C ILE A 118 1.43 -23.06 10.47
N THR A 119 0.66 -22.90 11.55
CA THR A 119 1.12 -23.29 12.90
C THR A 119 1.13 -24.81 13.13
N THR A 120 0.53 -25.57 12.22
CA THR A 120 0.49 -27.04 12.18
C THR A 120 1.48 -27.63 11.19
N ALA A 121 2.21 -26.80 10.44
CA ALA A 121 3.28 -27.26 9.55
C ALA A 121 4.35 -27.94 10.41
N LEU A 122 4.58 -29.22 10.14
CA LEU A 122 5.63 -30.03 10.77
C LEU A 122 6.93 -29.23 10.77
N THR A 123 7.42 -28.88 11.96
CA THR A 123 8.76 -28.30 12.11
C THR A 123 9.74 -29.32 11.55
N ASN A 124 10.22 -29.10 10.33
CA ASN A 124 11.38 -29.82 9.80
C ASN A 124 12.58 -29.42 10.66
N THR A 125 12.85 -30.21 11.69
CA THR A 125 14.02 -30.07 12.56
C THR A 125 15.25 -30.57 11.83
N SER A 126 15.68 -29.84 10.82
CA SER A 126 17.03 -29.98 10.24
C SER A 126 18.05 -29.41 11.23
N SER A 127 19.25 -30.00 11.29
CA SER A 127 20.39 -29.42 12.01
C SER A 127 20.91 -28.14 11.36
N ASP A 128 20.67 -27.97 10.06
CA ASP A 128 21.06 -26.79 9.29
C ASP A 128 19.89 -25.79 9.29
N GLN A 129 19.98 -24.77 10.15
CA GLN A 129 18.95 -23.74 10.31
C GLN A 129 19.51 -22.34 10.03
N ILE A 130 18.73 -21.51 9.34
CA ILE A 130 19.02 -20.08 9.15
C ILE A 130 18.14 -19.30 10.14
N ALA A 131 18.78 -18.57 11.05
CA ALA A 131 18.06 -17.72 11.99
C ALA A 131 17.50 -16.48 11.27
N ILE A 132 16.20 -16.21 11.49
CA ILE A 132 15.54 -14.99 11.02
C ILE A 132 15.38 -14.06 12.22
N ILE A 133 16.06 -12.91 12.19
CA ILE A 133 16.00 -11.89 13.24
C ILE A 133 15.20 -10.71 12.70
N TYR A 134 14.11 -10.37 13.40
CA TYR A 134 13.27 -9.23 13.06
C TYR A 134 13.69 -8.01 13.89
N ALA A 135 14.01 -6.90 13.23
CA ALA A 135 14.15 -5.59 13.85
C ALA A 135 13.00 -4.71 13.34
N GLN A 136 11.98 -4.52 14.17
CA GLN A 136 10.76 -3.81 13.82
C GLN A 136 10.47 -2.72 14.86
N GLY A 137 10.41 -1.47 14.39
CA GLY A 137 10.07 -0.29 15.19
C GLY A 137 11.27 0.49 15.72
N GLU A 138 10.96 1.62 16.36
CA GLU A 138 11.73 2.23 17.45
C GLU A 138 10.95 2.06 18.76
#